data_AF-A0A8X6TR36-F1
#
_entry.id   AF-A0A8X6TR36-F1
#
_cell.length_a   1.000
_cell.length_b   1.000
_cell.length_c   1.000
_cell.angle_alpha   90.00
_cell.angle_beta   90.00
_cell.angle_gamma   90.00
#
_symmetry.space_group_name_H-M   'P 1'
#
loop_
_entity.id
_entity.type
_entity.pdbx_description
1 polymer ?
#
loop_
_entity_poly.entity_id
_entity_poly.type
_entity_poly.pdbx_seq_one_letter_code
_entity_poly.pdbx_strand_id
1 'polypeptide(L)'
;MCVLFTYSYNVAFHPLDDRKVYFMQLFGMIQSLMSLILLIIPAAGCNRALNLVQKTIKSLPGYLPQHREVLKMYIRKTHSKTFPLTLWNIYVIDESLLISALGTLLTYGFLVGNIQNDKK
;
A
#
# COMPACT_ATOMS: atom_id res chain seq x y z
N MET A 1 3.89 9.74 2.92
CA MET A 1 4.29 9.37 4.29
C MET A 1 4.94 10.52 5.04
N CYS A 2 6.05 11.11 4.59
CA CYS A 2 6.69 12.25 5.27
C CYS A 2 5.74 13.46 5.45
N VAL A 3 4.94 13.77 4.43
CA VAL A 3 3.94 14.85 4.49
C VAL A 3 2.85 14.57 5.53
N LEU A 4 2.37 13.33 5.60
CA LEU A 4 1.39 12.90 6.61
C LEU A 4 1.94 13.09 8.02
N PHE A 5 3.16 12.59 8.25
CA PHE A 5 3.84 12.74 9.52
C PHE A 5 4.03 14.21 9.91
N THR A 6 4.37 15.07 8.96
CA THR A 6 4.56 16.51 9.20
C THR A 6 3.26 17.18 9.63
N TYR A 7 2.14 16.91 8.96
CA TYR A 7 0.84 17.45 9.36
C TYR A 7 0.39 16.91 10.72
N SER A 8 0.53 15.61 10.98
CA SER A 8 0.18 15.00 12.27
C SER A 8 1.01 15.55 13.42
N TYR A 9 2.31 15.74 13.19
CA TYR A 9 3.22 16.32 14.18
C TYR A 9 2.86 17.76 14.51
N ASN A 10 2.60 18.59 13.49
CA ASN A 10 2.23 19.99 13.70
C ASN A 10 0.90 20.12 14.45
N VAL A 11 -0.10 19.30 14.13
CA VAL A 11 -1.40 19.28 14.83
C VAL A 11 -1.26 18.83 16.29
N ALA A 12 -0.41 17.82 16.57
CA ALA A 12 -0.30 17.22 17.89
C ALA A 12 0.57 18.03 18.86
N PHE A 13 1.65 18.65 18.36
CA PHE A 13 2.68 19.25 19.22
C PHE A 13 2.82 20.76 19.08
N HIS A 14 2.29 21.36 18.01
CA HIS A 14 2.28 22.80 17.85
C HIS A 14 0.86 23.31 18.11
N PRO A 15 0.56 23.90 19.28
CA PRO A 15 -0.72 24.56 19.48
C PRO A 15 -0.79 25.70 18.47
N LEU A 16 -1.68 25.55 17.50
CA LEU A 16 -1.96 26.56 16.49
C LEU A 16 -2.99 27.51 17.10
N ASP A 17 -2.56 28.70 17.51
CA ASP A 17 -3.46 29.74 18.03
C ASP A 17 -4.50 30.16 16.98
N ASP A 18 -4.15 30.06 15.69
CA ASP A 18 -5.04 30.42 14.60
C ASP A 18 -5.88 29.21 14.14
N ARG A 19 -7.18 29.27 14.43
CA ARG A 19 -8.18 28.27 14.06
C ARG A 19 -8.15 27.94 12.56
N LYS A 20 -7.86 28.91 11.69
CA LYS A 20 -7.82 28.70 10.24
C LYS A 20 -6.66 27.79 9.83
N VAL A 21 -5.50 27.96 10.46
CA VAL A 21 -4.31 27.16 10.20
C VAL A 21 -4.52 25.72 10.66
N TYR A 22 -5.21 25.53 11.79
CA TYR A 22 -5.58 24.21 12.28
C TYR A 22 -6.48 23.44 11.29
N PHE A 23 -7.53 24.08 10.78
CA PHE A 23 -8.40 23.45 9.76
C PHE A 23 -7.66 23.14 8.46
N MET A 24 -6.75 24.02 8.02
CA MET A 24 -5.93 23.79 6.84
C MET A 24 -5.02 22.55 7.01
N GLN A 25 -4.44 22.36 8.21
CA GLN A 25 -3.60 21.19 8.49
C GLN A 25 -4.41 19.89 8.57
N LEU A 26 -5.59 19.90 9.18
CA LEU A 26 -6.48 18.73 9.19
C LEU A 26 -6.91 18.33 7.77
N PHE A 27 -7.24 19.31 6.93
CA PHE A 27 -7.58 19.06 5.53
C PHE A 27 -6.38 18.47 4.77
N GLY A 28 -5.17 18.99 4.99
CA GLY A 28 -3.93 18.43 4.41
C GLY A 28 -3.66 16.99 4.85
N MET A 29 -3.96 16.65 6.11
CA MET A 29 -3.83 15.29 6.63
C MET A 29 -4.84 14.33 5.95
N ILE A 30 -6.11 14.73 5.82
CA ILE A 30 -7.13 13.92 5.14
C ILE A 30 -6.78 13.74 3.67
N GLN A 31 -6.40 14.81 2.97
CA GLN A 31 -6.04 14.76 1.55
C GLN A 31 -4.85 13.83 1.29
N SER A 32 -3.82 13.89 2.15
CA SER A 32 -2.65 13.03 2.01
C SER A 32 -2.95 11.56 2.33
N LEU A 33 -3.83 11.26 3.29
CA LEU A 33 -4.37 9.91 3.50
C LEU A 33 -5.15 9.41 2.27
N MET A 34 -6.05 10.23 1.74
CA MET A 34 -6.84 9.88 0.55
C MET A 34 -5.94 9.58 -0.65
N SER A 35 -4.92 10.40 -0.89
CA SER A 35 -3.97 10.18 -1.99
C SER A 35 -3.20 8.86 -1.87
N LEU A 36 -2.84 8.46 -0.64
CA LEU A 36 -2.18 7.19 -0.37
C LEU A 36 -3.11 6.01 -0.69
N ILE A 37 -4.34 6.08 -0.20
CA ILE A 37 -5.35 5.03 -0.39
C ILE A 37 -5.68 4.90 -1.89
N LEU A 38 -5.85 6.03 -2.58
CA LEU A 38 -6.13 6.09 -4.01
C LEU A 38 -5.02 5.46 -4.86
N LEU A 39 -3.77 5.51 -4.41
CA LEU A 39 -2.63 4.87 -5.09
C LEU A 39 -2.57 3.36 -4.82
N ILE A 40 -2.76 2.96 -3.56
CA ILE A 40 -2.57 1.57 -3.14
C ILE A 40 -3.73 0.67 -3.58
N ILE A 41 -4.98 1.12 -3.48
CA ILE A 41 -6.17 0.30 -3.81
C ILE A 41 -6.14 -0.24 -5.26
N PRO A 42 -6.03 0.58 -6.32
CA PRO A 42 -6.05 0.09 -7.69
C PRO A 42 -4.83 -0.79 -8.00
N ALA A 43 -3.67 -0.46 -7.43
CA ALA A 43 -2.47 -1.27 -7.60
C ALA A 43 -2.60 -2.66 -6.93
N ALA A 44 -3.13 -2.72 -5.71
CA ALA A 44 -3.45 -3.97 -5.02
C ALA A 44 -4.55 -4.76 -5.75
N GLY A 45 -5.58 -4.09 -6.27
CA GLY A 45 -6.62 -4.71 -7.08
C GLY A 45 -6.08 -5.36 -8.34
N CYS A 46 -5.17 -4.69 -9.06
CA CYS A 46 -4.53 -5.23 -10.25
C CYS A 46 -3.65 -6.44 -9.92
N ASN A 47 -2.87 -6.38 -8.83
CA ASN A 47 -2.06 -7.52 -8.37
C ASN A 47 -2.89 -8.73 -7.94
N ARG A 48 -4.03 -8.50 -7.28
CA ARG A 48 -4.99 -9.57 -6.96
C ARG A 48 -5.59 -10.21 -8.20
N ALA A 49 -6.03 -9.40 -9.17
CA ALA A 49 -6.54 -9.91 -10.44
C ALA A 49 -5.48 -10.74 -11.18
N LEU A 50 -4.23 -10.27 -11.21
CA LEU A 50 -3.12 -11.02 -11.79
C LEU A 50 -2.88 -12.36 -11.07
N ASN A 51 -2.89 -12.35 -9.73
CA ASN A 51 -2.73 -13.56 -8.92
C ASN A 51 -3.87 -14.57 -9.16
N LEU A 52 -5.12 -14.11 -9.29
CA LEU A 52 -6.26 -14.96 -9.61
C LEU A 52 -6.12 -15.59 -10.99
N VAL A 53 -5.77 -14.79 -12.00
CA VAL A 53 -5.52 -15.27 -13.37
C VAL A 53 -4.38 -16.30 -13.37
N GLN A 54 -3.29 -16.05 -12.66
CA GLN A 54 -2.18 -17.01 -12.55
C GLN A 54 -2.60 -18.31 -11.84
N LYS A 55 -3.41 -18.25 -10.79
CA LYS A 55 -3.94 -19.45 -10.11
C LYS A 55 -4.82 -20.27 -11.06
N THR A 56 -5.74 -19.63 -11.77
CA THR A 56 -6.63 -20.29 -12.75
C THR A 56 -5.82 -20.91 -13.90
N ILE A 57 -4.83 -20.20 -14.41
CA ILE A 57 -3.93 -20.70 -15.45
C ILE A 57 -3.13 -21.92 -14.93
N LYS A 58 -2.63 -21.91 -13.70
CA LYS A 58 -1.89 -23.03 -13.11
C LYS A 58 -2.76 -24.26 -12.85
N SER A 59 -4.06 -24.09 -12.57
CA SER A 59 -5.00 -25.20 -12.41
C SER A 59 -5.49 -25.79 -13.74
N LEU A 60 -5.51 -25.01 -14.82
CA LEU A 60 -6.00 -25.39 -16.15
C LEU A 60 -5.42 -26.71 -16.73
N PRO A 61 -4.11 -27.01 -16.60
CA PRO A 61 -3.52 -28.26 -17.10
C PRO A 61 -3.99 -29.52 -16.34
N GLY A 62 -4.62 -29.36 -15.18
CA GLY A 62 -5.28 -30.45 -14.46
C GLY A 62 -6.67 -30.76 -15.00
N TYR A 63 -7.35 -29.77 -15.58
CA TYR A 63 -8.70 -29.91 -16.13
C TYR A 63 -8.72 -30.42 -17.58
N LEU A 64 -7.67 -30.17 -18.37
CA LEU A 64 -7.53 -30.67 -19.75
C LEU A 64 -6.36 -31.66 -19.88
N PRO A 65 -6.58 -32.97 -19.62
CA PRO A 65 -5.53 -33.98 -19.69
C PRO A 65 -5.00 -34.19 -21.12
N GLN A 66 -5.83 -33.99 -22.14
CA GLN A 66 -5.46 -34.24 -23.55
C GLN A 66 -4.43 -33.27 -24.12
N HIS A 67 -4.32 -32.04 -23.61
CA HIS A 67 -3.43 -30.99 -24.16
C HIS A 67 -2.45 -30.44 -23.12
N ARG A 68 -2.19 -31.21 -22.06
CA ARG A 68 -1.42 -30.79 -20.89
C ARG A 68 -0.05 -30.21 -21.24
N GLU A 69 0.73 -30.88 -22.09
CA GLU A 69 2.08 -30.45 -22.48
C GLU A 69 2.09 -29.16 -23.32
N VAL A 70 1.17 -29.06 -24.28
CA VAL A 70 1.01 -27.86 -25.14
C VAL A 70 0.56 -26.66 -24.30
N LEU A 71 -0.38 -26.88 -23.39
CA LEU A 71 -0.87 -25.87 -22.46
C LEU A 71 0.23 -25.43 -21.51
N LYS A 72 1.05 -26.36 -20.98
CA LYS A 72 2.21 -26.05 -20.14
C LYS A 72 3.23 -25.17 -20.87
N MET A 73 3.54 -25.47 -22.13
CA MET A 73 4.45 -24.66 -22.94
C MET A 73 3.91 -23.25 -23.18
N TYR A 74 2.63 -23.13 -23.54
CA TYR A 74 1.98 -21.82 -23.71
C TYR A 74 1.99 -21.02 -22.42
N ILE A 75 1.61 -21.63 -21.31
CA ILE A 75 1.63 -21.00 -19.99
C ILE A 75 3.04 -20.54 -19.64
N ARG A 76 4.06 -21.39 -19.82
CA ARG A 76 5.46 -21.01 -19.52
C ARG A 76 5.93 -19.84 -20.38
N LYS A 77 5.52 -19.78 -21.65
CA LYS A 77 5.83 -18.68 -22.57
C LYS A 77 5.13 -17.38 -22.17
N THR A 78 3.86 -17.44 -21.79
CA THR A 78 3.05 -16.26 -21.40
C THR A 78 3.35 -15.77 -19.98
N HIS A 79 3.58 -16.68 -19.03
CA HIS A 79 3.91 -16.39 -17.63
C HIS A 79 5.29 -15.72 -17.48
N SER A 80 6.17 -15.84 -18.47
CA SER A 80 7.43 -15.07 -18.53
C SER A 80 7.22 -13.56 -18.74
N LYS A 81 6.03 -13.14 -19.19
CA LYS A 81 5.71 -11.75 -19.55
C LYS A 81 4.81 -11.02 -18.55
N THR A 82 4.28 -11.70 -17.54
CA THR A 82 3.41 -11.07 -16.54
C THR A 82 4.24 -10.47 -15.42
N PHE A 83 4.38 -9.14 -15.44
CA PHE A 83 5.03 -8.38 -14.39
C PHE A 83 3.97 -7.92 -13.38
N PRO A 84 4.02 -8.36 -12.11
CA PRO A 84 3.20 -7.75 -11.07
C PRO A 84 3.53 -6.25 -10.95
N LEU A 85 2.54 -5.43 -10.64
CA LEU A 85 2.75 -4.02 -10.31
C LEU A 85 3.47 -3.96 -8.97
N THR A 86 4.78 -3.81 -9.05
CA THR A 86 5.64 -3.63 -7.89
C THR A 86 5.94 -2.16 -7.71
N LEU A 87 5.86 -1.70 -6.46
CA LEU A 87 6.45 -0.41 -6.12
C LEU A 87 7.95 -0.63 -6.08
N TRP A 88 8.65 0.00 -7.04
CA TRP A 88 10.11 0.03 -7.07
C TRP A 88 10.77 -1.36 -7.02
N ASN A 89 10.15 -2.39 -7.62
CA ASN A 89 10.65 -3.77 -7.70
C ASN A 89 10.94 -4.49 -6.35
N ILE A 90 10.73 -3.80 -5.22
CA ILE A 90 11.05 -4.27 -3.86
C ILE A 90 9.78 -4.69 -3.12
N TYR A 91 8.63 -4.07 -3.42
CA TYR A 91 7.36 -4.39 -2.78
C TYR A 91 6.28 -4.70 -3.82
N VAL A 92 5.71 -5.90 -3.74
CA VAL A 92 4.41 -6.16 -4.37
C VAL A 92 3.39 -5.27 -3.68
N ILE A 93 2.66 -4.48 -4.47
CA ILE A 93 1.63 -3.60 -3.90
C ILE A 93 0.46 -4.49 -3.49
N ASP A 94 0.41 -4.82 -2.20
CA ASP A 94 -0.66 -5.58 -1.56
C ASP A 94 -1.24 -4.76 -0.39
N GLU A 95 -2.40 -5.18 0.13
CA GLU A 95 -3.04 -4.55 1.29
C GLU A 95 -2.10 -4.47 2.51
N SER A 96 -1.16 -5.40 2.62
CA SER A 96 -0.11 -5.42 3.66
C SER A 96 0.75 -4.15 3.67
N LEU A 97 0.96 -3.51 2.52
CA LEU A 97 1.72 -2.26 2.44
C LEU A 97 0.98 -1.10 3.14
N LEU A 98 -0.35 -1.07 3.02
CA LEU A 98 -1.19 -0.08 3.68
C LEU A 98 -1.19 -0.28 5.19
N ILE A 99 -1.32 -1.53 5.63
CA ILE A 99 -1.26 -1.92 7.05
C ILE A 99 0.10 -1.56 7.65
N SER A 100 1.19 -1.89 6.94
CA SER A 100 2.55 -1.54 7.38
C SER A 100 2.73 -0.02 7.48
N ALA A 101 2.25 0.74 6.48
CA ALA A 101 2.33 2.19 6.50
C ALA A 101 1.55 2.80 7.69
N LEU A 102 0.33 2.33 7.98
CA LEU A 102 -0.43 2.76 9.15
C LEU A 102 0.26 2.37 10.46
N GLY A 103 0.81 1.16 10.54
CA GLY A 103 1.55 0.67 11.70
C GLY A 103 2.79 1.51 11.98
N THR A 104 3.56 1.89 10.95
CA THR A 104 4.69 2.80 11.12
C THR A 104 4.24 4.16 11.60
N LEU A 105 3.16 4.73 11.06
CA LEU A 105 2.64 6.03 11.49
C LEU A 105 2.25 6.03 12.97
N LEU A 106 1.55 4.98 13.43
CA LEU A 106 1.19 4.81 14.85
C LEU A 106 2.42 4.63 15.74
N THR A 107 3.36 3.79 15.33
CA THR A 107 4.58 3.49 16.11
C THR A 107 5.43 4.74 16.27
N TYR A 108 5.67 5.48 15.18
CA TYR A 108 6.39 6.74 15.23
C TYR A 108 5.62 7.81 16.02
N GLY A 109 4.29 7.88 15.89
CA GLY A 109 3.46 8.77 16.70
C GLY A 109 3.60 8.50 18.21
N PHE A 110 3.57 7.23 18.61
CA PHE A 110 3.75 6.82 20.02
C PHE A 110 5.15 7.13 20.55
N LEU A 111 6.20 6.86 19.75
CA LEU A 111 7.58 7.21 20.08
C LEU A 111 7.74 8.71 20.35
N VAL A 112 7.24 9.55 19.44
CA VAL A 112 7.34 11.01 19.59
C VAL A 112 6.54 11.49 20.80
N GLY A 113 5.34 10.93 21.03
CA GLY A 113 4.53 11.26 22.20
C GLY A 113 5.24 10.99 23.53
N ASN A 114 5.90 9.82 23.66
CA ASN A 114 6.61 9.47 24.89
C ASN A 114 7.87 10.31 25.10
N ILE A 115 8.67 10.55 24.05
CA ILE A 115 9.88 11.38 24.14
C ILE A 115 9.54 12.81 24.60
N GLN A 116 8.39 13.35 24.18
CA GLN A 116 7.97 14.68 24.59
C GLN A 116 7.51 14.73 26.06
N ASN A 117 6.86 13.66 26.54
CA ASN A 117 6.37 13.57 27.92
C ASN A 117 7.51 13.43 28.94
N ASP A 118 8.64 12.83 28.53
CA ASP A 118 9.86 12.70 29.35
C ASP A 118 10.67 14.01 29.44
N LYS A 119 10.42 14.97 28.55
CA LYS A 119 11.08 16.29 28.51
C LYS A 119 10.31 17.39 29.24
N LYS A 120 9.14 17.09 29.81
CA LYS A 120 8.23 18.04 30.45
C LYS A 120 8.29 17.91 31.96
#